data_AF-A0A5D6WQ89-F1
#
_entry.id   AF-A0A5D6WQ89-F1
#
_cell.length_a   1.000
_cell.length_b   1.000
_cell.length_c   1.000
_cell.angle_alpha   90.00
_cell.angle_beta   90.00
_cell.angle_gamma   90.00
#
_symmetry.space_group_name_H-M   'P 1'
#
loop_
_entity.id
_entity.type
_entity.pdbx_description
1 polymer ?
#
loop_
_entity_poly.entity_id
_entity_poly.type
_entity_poly.pdbx_seq_one_letter_code
_entity_poly.pdbx_strand_id
1 'polypeptide(L)'
;MNQLLTPEQSRRVVDWLHARKLEFYLESNNGLFASENFATLGEPVMQEYSARKGQDNAAKMTVRQAFPEMIFGAELYRDDLNKVSFILESYEDFLAAKAAFPDLQAGTWGGAGETALFGDLGVKGISKAHAIDKLLQHIGGRIEDTIAFGDAKFAGQS
;
A
#
# COMPACT_ATOMS: atom_id res chain seq x y z
N MET A 1 11.78 11.77 -13.74
CA MET A 1 11.86 10.30 -13.82
C MET A 1 11.01 9.76 -12.68
N ASN A 2 9.95 8.99 -12.97
CA ASN A 2 9.28 8.24 -11.91
C ASN A 2 10.19 7.05 -11.61
N GLN A 3 10.69 6.97 -10.38
CA GLN A 3 11.46 5.82 -9.95
C GLN A 3 10.47 4.67 -9.69
N LEU A 4 10.75 3.51 -10.29
CA LEU A 4 9.98 2.27 -10.16
C LEU A 4 10.85 1.20 -9.50
N LEU A 5 10.22 0.20 -8.90
CA LEU A 5 10.89 -1.03 -8.50
C LEU A 5 11.45 -1.73 -9.74
N THR A 6 12.64 -2.32 -9.63
CA THR A 6 13.15 -3.15 -10.73
C THR A 6 12.29 -4.41 -10.89
N PRO A 7 12.24 -5.03 -12.08
CA PRO A 7 11.51 -6.28 -12.28
C PRO A 7 11.92 -7.38 -11.29
N GLU A 8 13.22 -7.42 -10.95
CA GLU A 8 13.76 -8.36 -9.96
C GLU A 8 13.25 -8.06 -8.54
N GLN A 9 13.22 -6.77 -8.13
CA GLN A 9 12.66 -6.37 -6.84
C GLN A 9 11.17 -6.70 -6.76
N SER A 10 10.39 -6.36 -7.79
CA SER A 10 8.96 -6.69 -7.87
C SER A 10 8.72 -8.19 -7.70
N ARG A 11 9.44 -9.03 -8.46
CA ARG A 11 9.33 -10.49 -8.36
C ARG A 11 9.70 -10.99 -6.96
N ARG A 12 10.83 -10.55 -6.40
CA ARG A 12 11.28 -10.95 -5.06
C ARG A 12 10.25 -10.60 -3.98
N VAL A 13 9.61 -9.43 -4.07
CA VAL A 13 8.57 -9.02 -3.12
C VAL A 13 7.33 -9.91 -3.24
N VAL A 14 6.83 -10.13 -4.46
CA VAL A 14 5.68 -11.02 -4.70
C VAL A 14 5.95 -12.43 -4.18
N ASP A 15 7.09 -13.02 -4.55
CA ASP A 15 7.46 -14.38 -4.13
C ASP A 15 7.55 -14.50 -2.60
N TRP A 16 8.10 -13.48 -1.93
CA TRP A 16 8.24 -13.48 -0.48
C TRP A 16 6.89 -13.37 0.24
N LEU A 17 5.98 -12.53 -0.27
CA LEU A 17 4.64 -12.37 0.30
C LEU A 17 3.81 -13.65 0.14
N HIS A 18 3.87 -14.27 -1.05
CA HIS A 18 3.22 -15.56 -1.30
C HIS A 18 3.79 -16.67 -0.41
N ALA A 19 5.11 -16.76 -0.26
CA ALA A 19 5.74 -17.76 0.61
C ALA A 19 5.30 -17.63 2.09
N ARG A 20 4.95 -16.41 2.51
CA ARG A 20 4.46 -16.13 3.87
C ARG A 20 2.94 -16.12 3.99
N LYS A 21 2.21 -16.27 2.88
CA LYS A 21 0.75 -16.19 2.81
C LYS A 21 0.19 -14.84 3.29
N LEU A 22 0.93 -13.77 3.03
CA LEU A 22 0.46 -12.41 3.28
C LEU A 22 -0.21 -11.89 2.03
N GLU A 23 -1.48 -11.53 2.11
CA GLU A 23 -2.18 -10.93 0.96
C GLU A 23 -1.76 -9.47 0.77
N PHE A 24 -1.68 -9.07 -0.49
CA PHE A 24 -1.15 -7.79 -0.92
C PHE A 24 -1.88 -7.21 -2.13
N TYR A 25 -1.57 -5.95 -2.42
CA TYR A 25 -1.86 -5.34 -3.71
C TYR A 25 -0.63 -4.57 -4.21
N LEU A 26 -0.48 -4.54 -5.54
CA LEU A 26 0.59 -3.86 -6.25
C LEU A 26 0.09 -2.49 -6.71
N GLU A 27 0.88 -1.44 -6.44
CA GLU A 27 0.61 -0.08 -6.92
C GLU A 27 1.46 0.20 -8.16
N SER A 28 0.80 0.43 -9.30
CA SER A 28 1.40 0.87 -10.55
C SER A 28 0.65 2.09 -11.08
N ASN A 29 1.28 2.86 -11.97
CA ASN A 29 0.59 3.94 -12.71
C ASN A 29 -0.58 3.41 -13.57
N ASN A 30 -0.63 2.10 -13.83
CA ASN A 30 -1.68 1.44 -14.60
C ASN A 30 -2.82 0.88 -13.73
N GLY A 31 -2.74 1.02 -12.40
CA GLY A 31 -3.79 0.60 -11.47
C GLY A 31 -3.30 -0.12 -10.23
N LEU A 32 -4.26 -0.58 -9.43
CA LEU A 32 -4.04 -1.41 -8.25
C LEU A 32 -4.33 -2.87 -8.58
N PHE A 33 -3.37 -3.76 -8.37
CA PHE A 33 -3.49 -5.18 -8.71
C PHE A 33 -3.49 -6.02 -7.44
N ALA A 34 -4.61 -6.68 -7.16
CA ALA A 34 -4.81 -7.49 -5.97
C ALA A 34 -4.24 -8.89 -6.13
N SER A 35 -3.61 -9.40 -5.06
CA SER A 35 -3.37 -10.84 -4.89
C SER A 35 -4.69 -11.61 -4.73
N GLU A 36 -4.57 -12.92 -4.87
CA GLU A 36 -5.66 -13.85 -5.15
C GLU A 36 -6.78 -13.81 -4.11
N ASN A 37 -6.47 -13.70 -2.82
CA ASN A 37 -7.46 -13.69 -1.75
C ASN A 37 -7.63 -12.32 -1.10
N PHE A 38 -6.93 -11.29 -1.58
CA PHE A 38 -7.02 -9.93 -1.03
C PHE A 38 -8.44 -9.41 -0.98
N ALA A 39 -9.28 -9.74 -1.98
CA ALA A 39 -10.69 -9.34 -2.01
C ALA A 39 -11.47 -9.79 -0.77
N THR A 40 -11.12 -10.93 -0.17
CA THR A 40 -11.81 -11.54 0.96
C THR A 40 -11.07 -11.28 2.27
N LEU A 41 -9.76 -11.54 2.30
CA LEU A 41 -8.95 -11.36 3.50
C LEU A 41 -8.70 -9.88 3.83
N GLY A 42 -8.78 -8.99 2.83
CA GLY A 42 -8.70 -7.55 3.03
C GLY A 42 -9.97 -6.91 3.57
N GLU A 43 -11.14 -7.55 3.50
CA GLU A 43 -12.39 -6.96 3.99
C GLU A 43 -12.34 -6.59 5.48
N PRO A 44 -12.03 -7.51 6.42
CA PRO A 44 -11.98 -7.15 7.84
C PRO A 44 -10.95 -6.05 8.12
N VAL A 45 -9.85 -6.02 7.38
CA VAL A 45 -8.81 -4.98 7.50
C VAL A 45 -9.33 -3.62 7.04
N MET A 46 -10.06 -3.58 5.92
CA MET A 46 -10.68 -2.34 5.42
C MET A 46 -11.82 -1.88 6.32
N GLN A 47 -12.60 -2.79 6.90
CA GLN A 47 -13.63 -2.47 7.89
C GLN A 47 -13.04 -1.83 9.14
N GLU A 48 -11.96 -2.41 9.68
CA GLU A 48 -11.22 -1.85 10.81
C GLU A 48 -10.63 -0.48 10.47
N TYR A 49 -10.03 -0.33 9.29
CA TYR A 49 -9.52 0.94 8.81
C TYR A 49 -10.63 2.01 8.72
N SER A 50 -11.76 1.68 8.10
CA SER A 50 -12.93 2.56 7.99
C SER A 50 -13.52 2.92 9.36
N ALA A 51 -13.56 1.96 10.29
CA ALA A 51 -14.04 2.20 11.66
C ALA A 51 -13.15 3.21 12.39
N ARG A 52 -11.82 3.09 12.27
CA ARG A 52 -10.85 4.06 12.84
C ARG A 52 -10.98 5.46 12.24
N LYS A 53 -11.46 5.56 11.00
CA LYS A 53 -11.74 6.85 10.34
C LYS A 53 -13.13 7.39 10.67
N GLY A 54 -13.93 6.70 11.48
CA GLY A 54 -15.27 7.14 11.87
C GLY A 54 -16.29 7.06 10.73
N GLN A 55 -16.08 6.20 9.73
CA GLN A 55 -17.03 6.03 8.63
C GLN A 55 -18.28 5.27 9.09
N ASP A 56 -19.44 5.80 8.72
CA ASP A 56 -20.72 5.11 8.89
C ASP A 56 -20.73 3.81 8.07
N ASN A 57 -21.35 2.76 8.61
CA ASN A 57 -21.37 1.43 8.00
C ASN A 57 -19.99 0.80 7.74
N ALA A 58 -18.96 1.15 8.53
CA ALA A 58 -17.64 0.51 8.42
C ALA A 58 -17.71 -1.02 8.39
N ALA A 59 -18.62 -1.65 9.14
CA ALA A 59 -18.83 -3.10 9.15
C ALA A 59 -19.36 -3.70 7.83
N LYS A 60 -19.81 -2.87 6.88
CA LYS A 60 -20.24 -3.29 5.54
C LYS A 60 -19.22 -2.93 4.46
N MET A 61 -18.09 -2.33 4.84
CA MET A 61 -17.02 -1.99 3.90
C MET A 61 -16.47 -3.28 3.28
N THR A 62 -16.35 -3.26 1.96
CA THR A 62 -15.71 -4.31 1.16
C THR A 62 -14.46 -3.75 0.48
N VAL A 63 -13.54 -4.61 0.08
CA VAL A 63 -12.34 -4.18 -0.67
C VAL A 63 -12.73 -3.45 -1.96
N ARG A 64 -13.79 -3.89 -2.64
CA ARG A 64 -14.27 -3.26 -3.88
C ARG A 64 -14.86 -1.88 -3.66
N GLN A 65 -15.42 -1.59 -2.48
CA GLN A 65 -15.88 -0.25 -2.14
C GLN A 65 -14.71 0.66 -1.77
N ALA A 66 -13.71 0.13 -1.05
CA ALA A 66 -12.53 0.88 -0.68
C ALA A 66 -11.61 1.18 -1.89
N PHE A 67 -11.53 0.24 -2.83
CA PHE A 67 -10.74 0.35 -4.06
C PHE A 67 -11.59 -0.05 -5.29
N PRO A 68 -12.46 0.86 -5.80
CA PRO A 68 -13.36 0.56 -6.91
C PRO A 68 -12.67 0.12 -8.20
N GLU A 69 -11.50 0.70 -8.48
CA GLU A 69 -10.69 0.43 -9.68
C GLU A 69 -9.66 -0.69 -9.48
N MET A 70 -9.75 -1.46 -8.39
CA MET A 70 -8.83 -2.56 -8.12
C MET A 70 -9.05 -3.72 -9.11
N ILE A 71 -7.95 -4.17 -9.70
CA ILE A 71 -7.89 -5.23 -10.69
C ILE A 71 -7.57 -6.54 -9.96
N PHE A 72 -8.42 -7.55 -10.15
CA PHE A 72 -8.28 -8.87 -9.53
C PHE A 72 -7.91 -9.91 -10.59
N GLY A 73 -7.05 -10.87 -10.24
CA GLY A 73 -6.68 -12.01 -11.12
C GLY A 73 -5.77 -11.65 -12.30
N ALA A 74 -5.09 -10.50 -12.23
CA ALA A 74 -4.11 -10.09 -13.24
C ALA A 74 -2.70 -10.63 -12.93
N GLU A 75 -1.78 -10.47 -13.89
CA GLU A 75 -0.36 -10.80 -13.71
C GLU A 75 0.27 -9.96 -12.58
N LEU A 76 0.89 -10.66 -11.63
CA LEU A 76 1.51 -10.07 -10.44
C LEU A 76 3.01 -9.84 -10.62
N TYR A 77 3.67 -10.55 -11.53
CA TYR A 77 5.06 -10.26 -11.89
C TYR A 77 5.13 -9.10 -12.88
N ARG A 78 5.44 -7.91 -12.35
CA ARG A 78 5.37 -6.65 -13.09
C ARG A 78 6.66 -5.84 -13.01
N ASP A 79 6.92 -5.06 -14.06
CA ASP A 79 8.08 -4.16 -14.18
C ASP A 79 7.71 -2.67 -14.03
N ASP A 80 6.45 -2.38 -13.70
CA ASP A 80 5.86 -1.04 -13.64
C ASP A 80 5.44 -0.61 -12.22
N LEU A 81 5.98 -1.25 -11.19
CA LEU A 81 5.55 -1.04 -9.80
C LEU A 81 6.20 0.19 -9.16
N ASN A 82 5.37 0.99 -8.50
CA ASN A 82 5.80 2.09 -7.64
C ASN A 82 5.99 1.62 -6.19
N LYS A 83 5.08 0.77 -5.72
CA LYS A 83 5.01 0.30 -4.33
C LYS A 83 4.22 -1.00 -4.25
N VAL A 84 4.48 -1.81 -3.22
CA VAL A 84 3.66 -2.97 -2.84
C VAL A 84 3.16 -2.76 -1.42
N SER A 85 1.87 -2.99 -1.18
CA SER A 85 1.28 -2.95 0.16
C SER A 85 0.65 -4.29 0.51
N PHE A 86 0.89 -4.74 1.74
CA PHE A 86 0.49 -6.06 2.21
C PHE A 86 -0.14 -5.99 3.60
N ILE A 87 -1.10 -6.88 3.84
CA ILE A 87 -1.79 -7.00 5.13
C ILE A 87 -0.80 -7.49 6.18
N LEU A 88 -0.83 -6.88 7.37
CA LEU A 88 -0.08 -7.34 8.52
C LEU A 88 -0.95 -8.27 9.36
N GLU A 89 -0.52 -9.51 9.55
CA GLU A 89 -1.06 -10.38 10.61
C GLU A 89 -0.46 -9.98 11.96
N SER A 90 0.77 -9.48 11.94
CA SER A 90 1.45 -8.91 13.11
C SER A 90 2.46 -7.82 12.71
N TYR A 91 2.90 -7.02 13.68
CA TYR A 91 4.00 -6.07 13.44
C TYR A 91 5.33 -6.76 13.09
N GLU A 92 5.50 -8.03 13.46
CA GLU A 92 6.68 -8.81 13.09
C GLU A 92 6.79 -9.02 11.57
N ASP A 93 5.67 -9.06 10.84
CA ASP A 93 5.68 -9.17 9.38
C ASP A 93 6.31 -7.94 8.73
N PHE A 94 6.03 -6.75 9.27
CA PHE A 94 6.68 -5.52 8.83
C PHE A 94 8.18 -5.55 9.13
N LEU A 95 8.59 -6.00 10.32
CA LEU A 95 10.01 -6.11 10.69
C LEU A 95 10.74 -7.12 9.79
N ALA A 96 10.09 -8.25 9.48
CA ALA A 96 10.61 -9.27 8.58
C ALA A 96 10.75 -8.73 7.14
N ALA A 97 9.76 -8.00 6.64
CA ALA A 97 9.83 -7.35 5.33
C ALA A 97 10.98 -6.32 5.27
N LYS A 98 11.09 -5.47 6.28
CA LYS A 98 12.18 -4.48 6.37
C LYS A 98 13.56 -5.13 6.39
N ALA A 99 13.70 -6.29 7.04
CA ALA A 99 14.95 -7.06 7.08
C ALA A 99 15.24 -7.78 5.74
N ALA A 100 14.21 -8.31 5.08
CA ALA A 100 14.32 -9.03 3.81
C ALA A 100 14.61 -8.11 2.61
N PHE A 101 14.19 -6.85 2.68
CA PHE A 101 14.30 -5.88 1.59
C PHE A 101 15.02 -4.59 2.04
N PRO A 102 16.29 -4.67 2.48
CA PRO A 102 17.05 -3.50 2.92
C PRO A 102 17.33 -2.51 1.77
N ASP A 103 17.19 -2.95 0.52
CA ASP A 103 17.29 -2.16 -0.70
C ASP A 103 16.00 -1.38 -1.05
N LEU A 104 14.89 -1.63 -0.34
CA LEU A 104 13.61 -0.94 -0.52
C LEU A 104 13.30 0.01 0.65
N GLN A 105 12.39 0.96 0.42
CA GLN A 105 11.82 1.78 1.48
C GLN A 105 10.67 1.02 2.13
N ALA A 106 10.85 0.58 3.37
CA ALA A 106 9.79 -0.03 4.16
C ALA A 106 8.97 1.02 4.93
N GLY A 107 7.65 0.86 4.94
CA GLY A 107 6.68 1.69 5.64
C GLY A 107 5.54 0.88 6.25
N THR A 108 4.69 1.55 7.01
CA THR A 108 3.42 1.00 7.49
C THR A 108 2.32 2.06 7.38
N TRP A 109 1.08 1.62 7.21
CA TRP A 109 -0.09 2.51 7.28
C TRP A 109 -1.32 1.78 7.87
N GLY A 110 -2.40 2.54 8.09
CA GLY A 110 -3.62 2.04 8.74
C GLY A 110 -3.57 2.03 10.27
N GLY A 111 -2.48 2.51 10.86
CA GLY A 111 -2.22 2.60 12.30
C GLY A 111 -0.73 2.88 12.54
N ALA A 112 -0.28 2.73 13.78
CA ALA A 112 1.13 2.88 14.16
C ALA A 112 1.59 1.74 15.08
N GLY A 113 2.84 1.29 14.90
CA GLY A 113 3.39 0.17 15.66
C GLY A 113 2.51 -1.07 15.54
N GLU A 114 2.18 -1.70 16.67
CA GLU A 114 1.34 -2.90 16.74
C GLU A 114 -0.09 -2.72 16.21
N THR A 115 -0.54 -1.47 16.03
CA THR A 115 -1.86 -1.20 15.44
C THR A 115 -1.82 -1.04 13.92
N ALA A 116 -0.65 -1.04 13.29
CA ALA A 116 -0.56 -0.93 11.84
C ALA A 116 -1.31 -2.09 11.15
N LEU A 117 -2.06 -1.77 10.11
CA LEU A 117 -2.85 -2.75 9.36
C LEU A 117 -2.13 -3.24 8.10
N PHE A 118 -1.28 -2.38 7.54
CA PHE A 118 -0.53 -2.67 6.33
C PHE A 118 0.94 -2.34 6.50
N GLY A 119 1.78 -3.18 5.89
CA GLY A 119 3.16 -2.87 5.55
C GLY A 119 3.23 -2.41 4.09
N ASP A 120 4.25 -1.62 3.76
CA ASP A 120 4.53 -1.26 2.38
C ASP A 120 6.02 -1.27 2.06
N LEU A 121 6.33 -1.60 0.80
CA LEU A 121 7.66 -1.61 0.22
C LEU A 121 7.65 -0.76 -1.05
N GLY A 122 8.36 0.36 -1.03
CA GLY A 122 8.49 1.30 -2.15
C GLY A 122 9.93 1.54 -2.55
N VAL A 123 10.12 2.42 -3.54
CA VAL A 123 11.47 2.78 -4.00
C VAL A 123 12.24 3.55 -2.92
N LYS A 124 13.48 3.14 -2.69
CA LYS A 124 14.37 3.74 -1.71
C LYS A 124 14.79 5.15 -2.12
N GLY A 125 14.81 6.08 -1.16
CA GLY A 125 15.26 7.46 -1.38
C GLY A 125 14.19 8.44 -1.86
N ILE A 126 12.94 8.00 -2.04
CA ILE A 126 11.81 8.90 -2.24
C ILE A 126 11.31 9.35 -0.86
N SER A 127 11.97 10.36 -0.29
CA SER A 127 11.39 11.08 0.85
C SER A 127 10.18 11.89 0.37
N LYS A 128 9.14 11.99 1.21
CA LYS A 128 7.75 12.44 0.98
C LYS A 128 7.50 13.73 0.16
N ALA A 129 8.51 14.44 -0.32
CA ALA A 129 8.38 15.63 -1.16
C ALA A 129 8.12 15.33 -2.65
N HIS A 130 8.58 14.20 -3.19
CA HIS A 130 8.52 13.95 -4.65
C HIS A 130 7.28 13.18 -5.14
N ALA A 131 6.61 12.42 -4.26
CA ALA A 131 5.48 11.57 -4.65
C ALA A 131 4.18 12.37 -4.82
N ILE A 132 3.97 13.42 -4.02
CA ILE A 132 2.75 14.24 -4.05
C ILE A 132 2.68 15.09 -5.32
N ASP A 133 3.78 15.75 -5.71
CA ASP A 133 3.83 16.59 -6.92
C ASP A 133 3.62 15.79 -8.22
N LYS A 134 4.01 14.50 -8.23
CA LYS A 134 3.89 13.64 -9.42
C LYS A 134 2.53 12.96 -9.53
N LEU A 135 1.89 12.63 -8.40
CA LEU A 135 0.54 12.06 -8.40
C LEU A 135 -0.50 13.10 -8.88
N LEU A 136 -0.33 14.36 -8.47
CA LEU A 136 -1.19 15.48 -8.87
C LEU A 136 -1.06 15.86 -10.36
N GLN A 137 0.02 15.47 -11.04
CA GLN A 137 0.17 15.69 -12.49
C GLN A 137 -0.49 14.61 -13.36
N HIS A 138 -0.73 13.40 -12.83
CA HIS A 138 -1.29 12.29 -13.62
C HIS A 138 -2.80 12.13 -13.45
N ILE A 139 -3.34 12.59 -12.32
CA ILE A 139 -4.77 12.66 -12.08
C ILE A 139 -5.16 14.11 -12.35
N GLY A 140 -5.72 14.41 -13.52
CA GLY A 140 -6.29 15.72 -13.88
C GLY A 140 -7.52 16.12 -13.06
N GLY A 141 -7.53 15.79 -11.76
CA GLY A 141 -8.53 16.19 -10.78
C GLY A 141 -8.04 17.41 -10.02
N ARG A 142 -8.91 18.40 -9.87
CA ARG A 142 -8.61 19.64 -9.16
C ARG A 142 -8.22 19.32 -7.71
N ILE A 143 -7.23 20.04 -7.19
CA ILE A 143 -6.70 19.97 -5.81
C ILE A 143 -7.79 19.96 -4.72
N GLU A 144 -8.96 20.53 -5.04
CA GLU A 144 -10.14 20.65 -4.18
C GLU A 144 -10.89 19.32 -3.94
N ASP A 145 -10.67 18.28 -4.77
CA ASP A 145 -11.33 16.96 -4.64
C ASP A 145 -10.38 15.85 -4.13
N THR A 146 -9.13 16.18 -3.76
CA THR A 146 -8.14 15.19 -3.31
C THR A 146 -8.14 15.08 -1.78
N ILE A 147 -8.84 14.08 -1.23
CA ILE A 147 -8.61 13.63 0.16
C ILE A 147 -7.27 12.89 0.17
N ALA A 148 -6.20 13.61 0.50
CA ALA A 148 -4.87 13.04 0.62
C ALA A 148 -4.84 12.01 1.75
N PHE A 149 -4.68 10.72 1.40
CA PHE A 149 -4.31 9.68 2.35
C PHE A 149 -2.84 9.85 2.72
N GLY A 150 -2.59 10.55 3.82
CA GLY A 150 -1.26 10.68 4.41
C GLY A 150 -1.38 10.82 5.92
N ASP A 151 -1.21 9.74 6.66
CA ASP A 151 -0.92 9.86 8.09
C ASP A 151 0.58 10.16 8.23
N ALA A 152 0.89 11.46 8.18
CA ALA A 152 2.22 11.96 8.47
C ALA A 152 2.08 13.02 9.56
N LYS A 153 2.34 12.63 10.82
CA LYS A 153 2.63 13.59 11.88
C LYS A 153 3.86 14.39 11.47
N PHE A 154 3.66 15.66 11.14
CA PHE A 154 4.70 16.67 11.24
C PHE A 154 4.89 16.97 12.73
N ALA A 155 5.97 16.48 13.32
CA ALA A 155 6.45 17.02 14.59
C ALA A 155 7.26 18.28 14.24
N GLY A 156 6.73 19.43 14.68
CA GLY A 156 7.35 20.73 14.49
C GLY A 156 8.73 20.81 15.11
N GLN A 157 9.53 21.66 14.50
CA GLN A 157 10.80 22.15 15.01
C GLN A 157 10.59 22.79 16.40
N SER A 158 11.56 22.58 17.28
CA SER A 158 11.91 23.46 18.38
C SER A 158 13.42 23.54 18.47
#